data_AF-A0A925YQ40-F1
#
_entry.id   AF-A0A925YQ40-F1
#
_cell.length_a   1.000
_cell.length_b   1.000
_cell.length_c   1.000
_cell.angle_alpha   90.00
_cell.angle_beta   90.00
_cell.angle_gamma   90.00
#
_symmetry.space_group_name_H-M   'P 1'
#
loop_
_entity.id
_entity.type
_entity.pdbx_description
1 polymer ?
#
loop_
_entity_poly.entity_id
_entity_poly.type
_entity_poly.pdbx_seq_one_letter_code
_entity_poly.pdbx_strand_id
1 'polypeptide(L)' 'MSRNSLHDEIDATYSVFEKDGRILLQIDTFGRSTREIPGKKSQTLQLDKRGAENLYRILQKEFHFD' A
#
# COMPACT_ATOMS: atom_id res chain seq x y z
N MET A 1 15.68 -20.35 -5.33
CA MET A 1 15.44 -19.10 -6.07
C MET A 1 14.75 -18.12 -5.14
N SER A 2 15.40 -17.00 -4.81
CA SER A 2 14.73 -15.94 -4.06
C SER A 2 13.64 -15.35 -4.96
N ARG A 3 12.37 -15.48 -4.55
CA ARG A 3 11.21 -15.00 -5.32
C ARG A 3 11.04 -13.48 -5.27
N ASN A 4 11.81 -12.80 -4.43
CA ASN A 4 11.71 -11.37 -4.20
C ASN A 4 12.78 -10.66 -5.03
N SER A 5 12.34 -9.95 -6.06
CA SER A 5 13.14 -8.97 -6.79
C SER A 5 12.78 -7.57 -6.31
N LEU A 6 13.73 -6.64 -6.41
CA LEU A 6 13.41 -5.23 -6.25
C LEU A 6 12.39 -4.84 -7.32
N HIS A 7 11.30 -4.20 -6.91
CA HIS A 7 10.30 -3.66 -7.83
C HIS A 7 10.75 -2.26 -8.29
N ASP A 8 10.40 -1.89 -9.52
CA ASP A 8 10.56 -0.52 -9.99
C ASP A 8 9.68 0.42 -9.17
N GLU A 9 10.16 1.66 -9.00
CA GLU A 9 9.38 2.73 -8.39
C GLU A 9 8.14 3.04 -9.24
N ILE A 10 7.01 3.27 -8.58
CA ILE A 10 5.72 3.56 -9.20
C ILE A 10 4.99 4.63 -8.38
N ASP A 11 4.11 5.36 -9.05
CA ASP A 11 3.23 6.30 -8.37
C ASP A 11 2.25 5.57 -7.46
N ALA A 12 1.93 6.20 -6.33
CA ALA A 12 0.91 5.75 -5.41
C ALA A 12 0.18 6.95 -4.79
N THR A 13 -1.08 6.74 -4.44
CA THR A 13 -1.89 7.70 -3.67
C THR A 13 -2.50 7.00 -2.47
N TYR A 14 -2.79 7.75 -1.42
CA TYR A 14 -3.58 7.24 -0.30
C TYR A 14 -4.86 8.06 -0.09
N SER A 15 -5.87 7.43 0.49
CA SER A 15 -7.10 8.08 0.95
C SER A 15 -7.49 7.52 2.31
N VAL A 16 -8.19 8.34 3.09
CA VAL A 16 -8.77 7.94 4.38
C VAL A 16 -10.25 8.27 4.34
N PHE A 17 -11.08 7.31 4.71
CA PHE A 17 -12.53 7.48 4.75
C PHE A 17 -13.16 6.65 5.88
N GLU A 18 -14.37 7.03 6.27
CA GLU A 18 -15.16 6.28 7.24
C GLU A 18 -16.22 5.44 6.52
N LYS A 19 -16.40 4.20 6.98
CA LYS A 19 -17.49 3.33 6.55
C LYS A 19 -17.97 2.50 7.73
N ASP A 20 -19.28 2.54 7.99
CA ASP A 20 -19.93 1.78 9.07
C ASP A 20 -19.27 2.03 10.45
N GLY A 21 -18.92 3.29 10.73
CA GLY A 21 -18.26 3.70 11.98
C GLY A 21 -16.78 3.29 12.09
N ARG A 22 -16.14 2.89 10.98
CA ARG A 22 -14.74 2.46 10.94
C ARG A 22 -13.93 3.32 10.01
N ILE A 23 -12.77 3.76 10.49
CA ILE A 23 -11.77 4.44 9.65
C ILE A 23 -11.02 3.39 8.82
N LEU A 24 -10.94 3.66 7.51
CA LEU A 24 -10.22 2.85 6.54
C LEU A 24 -9.17 3.72 5.85
N LEU A 25 -7.95 3.21 5.74
CA LEU A 25 -6.89 3.77 4.92
C LEU A 25 -6.75 2.90 3.66
N GLN A 26 -6.80 3.52 2.49
CA GLN A 26 -6.58 2.86 1.22
C GLN A 26 -5.34 3.42 0.53
N ILE A 27 -4.45 2.55 0.08
CA ILE A 27 -3.32 2.87 -0.77
C ILE A 27 -3.59 2.27 -2.14
N ASP A 28 -3.56 3.10 -3.15
CA ASP A 28 -3.68 2.71 -4.55
C ASP A 28 -2.36 2.92 -5.24
N THR A 29 -1.88 1.89 -5.95
CA THR A 29 -0.67 2.00 -6.78
C THR A 29 -1.04 1.94 -8.26
N PHE A 30 -0.27 2.66 -9.07
CA PHE A 30 -0.51 2.75 -10.50
C PHE A 30 0.47 1.89 -11.28
N GLY A 31 0.04 1.39 -12.44
CA GLY A 31 0.96 0.74 -13.36
C GLY A 31 2.08 1.69 -13.78
N ARG A 32 3.24 1.14 -14.13
CA ARG A 32 4.37 1.91 -14.68
C ARG A 32 3.89 2.87 -15.76
N SER A 33 4.47 4.07 -15.77
CA SER A 33 4.17 5.13 -16.75
C SER A 33 4.37 4.68 -18.21
N THR A 34 5.16 3.63 -18.45
CA THR A 34 5.41 3.01 -19.76
C THR A 34 4.33 2.05 -20.24
N ARG A 35 3.23 1.83 -19.48
CA ARG A 35 2.11 1.01 -19.96
C ARG A 35 1.30 1.75 -21.03
N GLU A 36 0.69 0.99 -21.95
CA GLU A 36 -0.21 1.51 -23.00
C GLU A 36 -1.38 2.33 -22.44
N ILE A 37 -1.78 2.10 -21.18
CA ILE A 37 -2.77 2.92 -20.47
C ILE A 37 -2.12 3.48 -19.20
N PRO A 38 -1.50 4.66 -19.27
CA PRO A 38 -0.95 5.36 -18.12
C PRO A 38 -2.03 5.64 -17.06
N GLY A 39 -1.67 5.58 -15.79
CA GLY A 39 -2.56 5.95 -14.67
C GLY A 39 -3.66 4.94 -14.31
N LYS A 40 -3.73 3.76 -14.96
CA LYS A 40 -4.64 2.70 -14.52
C LYS A 40 -4.16 2.13 -13.18
N LYS A 41 -5.04 2.22 -12.17
CA LYS A 41 -4.88 1.56 -10.86
C LYS A 41 -4.59 0.07 -11.06
N SER A 42 -3.47 -0.40 -10.52
CA SER A 42 -3.05 -1.80 -10.66
C SER A 42 -3.27 -2.61 -9.39
N GLN A 43 -3.19 -1.98 -8.22
CA GLN A 43 -3.36 -2.65 -6.94
C GLN A 43 -3.99 -1.68 -5.92
N THR A 44 -4.73 -2.25 -4.99
CA THR A 44 -5.32 -1.54 -3.84
C THR A 44 -4.99 -2.32 -2.58
N LEU A 45 -4.43 -1.64 -1.59
CA LEU A 45 -4.29 -2.14 -0.22
C LEU A 45 -5.20 -1.31 0.68
N GLN A 46 -6.13 -1.97 1.37
CA GLN A 46 -7.01 -1.31 2.33
C GLN A 46 -6.76 -1.86 3.73
N LEU A 47 -6.60 -0.96 4.70
CA LEU A 47 -6.31 -1.27 6.09
C LEU A 47 -7.40 -0.69 6.98
N ASP A 48 -7.99 -1.53 7.82
CA ASP A 48 -8.69 -1.06 9.01
C ASP A 48 -7.69 -0.80 10.15
N LYS A 49 -8.18 -0.32 11.30
CA LYS A 49 -7.33 -0.05 12.47
C LYS A 49 -6.43 -1.23 12.86
N ARG A 50 -6.98 -2.45 12.88
CA ARG A 50 -6.24 -3.66 13.29
C ARG A 50 -5.19 -4.04 12.25
N GLY A 51 -5.55 -3.98 10.97
CA GLY A 51 -4.63 -4.22 9.86
C GLY A 51 -3.48 -3.22 9.84
N ALA A 52 -3.79 -1.93 10.07
CA ALA A 52 -2.79 -0.88 10.16
C ALA A 52 -1.83 -1.10 11.33
N GLU A 53 -2.34 -1.45 12.51
CA GLU A 53 -1.51 -1.76 13.68
C GLU A 53 -0.60 -2.98 13.42
N ASN A 54 -1.13 -4.03 12.80
CA ASN A 54 -0.32 -5.20 12.44
C ASN A 54 0.79 -4.84 11.45
N LEU A 55 0.47 -4.08 10.40
CA LEU A 55 1.47 -3.62 9.44
C LEU A 55 2.52 -2.75 10.12
N TYR A 56 2.10 -1.80 10.97
CA TYR A 56 3.00 -0.96 11.75
C TYR A 56 3.97 -1.78 12.59
N ARG A 57 3.50 -2.79 13.33
CA ARG A 57 4.36 -3.67 14.14
C ARG A 57 5.37 -4.45 13.30
N ILE A 58 4.97 -4.92 12.11
CA ILE A 58 5.88 -5.58 11.17
C ILE A 58 6.95 -4.58 10.71
N LEU A 59 6.54 -3.40 10.23
CA LEU A 59 7.46 -2.37 9.76
C LEU A 59 8.43 -1.94 10.88
N GLN A 60 7.91 -1.67 12.08
CA GLN A 60 8.71 -1.32 13.24
C GLN A 60 9.73 -2.41 13.59
N LYS A 61 9.32 -3.68 13.59
CA LYS A 61 10.20 -4.81 13.89
C LYS A 61 11.31 -4.99 12.85
N GLU A 62 10.98 -4.88 11.57
CA GLU A 62 11.92 -5.18 10.48
C GLU A 62 12.82 -3.98 10.11
N PHE A 63 12.35 -2.74 10.31
CA PHE A 63 13.12 -1.52 10.01
C PHE A 63 13.65 -0.80 11.27
N HIS A 64 13.35 -1.31 12.46
CA HIS A 64 13.79 -0.75 13.75
C HIS A 64 13.42 0.73 13.93
N PHE A 65 12.17 1.08 13.63
CA PHE A 65 11.64 2.42 13.89
C PHE A 65 11.48 2.65 15.41
N ASP A 66 11.83 3.86 15.86
CA ASP A 66 11.64 4.33 17.24
C ASP A 66 10.19 4.73 17.53
#